data_AF-A0A392TF84-F1
#
_entry.id   AF-A0A392TF84-F1
#
_cell.length_a   1.000
_cell.length_b   1.000
_cell.length_c   1.000
_cell.angle_alpha   90.00
_cell.angle_beta   90.00
_cell.angle_gamma   90.00
#
_symmetry.space_group_name_H-M   'P 1'
#
loop_
_entity.id
_entity.type
_entity.pdbx_description
1 polymer ?
#
loop_
_entity_poly.entity_id
_entity_poly.type
_entity_poly.pdbx_seq_one_letter_code
_entity_poly.pdbx_strand_id
1 'polypeptide(L)' 'GSDEEASRCPLSKDITRAPIPAGFEKPPPLGTYDGQTNPDDHVDNINAILDFRRVSGAI' A
#
# COMPACT_ATOMS: atom_id res chain seq x y z
N GLY A 1 31.04 -14.88 -20.53
CA GLY A 1 30.19 -14.01 -19.72
C GLY A 1 28.87 -13.92 -20.43
N SER A 2 27.86 -14.63 -19.93
CA SER A 2 26.50 -14.51 -20.43
C SER A 2 25.98 -13.21 -19.86
N ASP A 3 26.02 -12.14 -20.66
CA ASP A 3 25.23 -10.93 -20.42
C ASP A 3 23.78 -11.39 -20.59
N GLU A 4 23.21 -11.84 -19.47
CA GLU A 4 21.82 -12.22 -19.39
C GLU A 4 21.06 -10.93 -19.67
N GLU A 5 20.62 -10.82 -20.93
CA GLU A 5 19.73 -9.80 -21.46
C GLU A 5 18.77 -9.43 -20.35
N ALA A 6 19.03 -8.30 -19.71
CA ALA A 6 18.22 -7.76 -18.64
C ALA A 6 16.88 -7.51 -19.29
N SER A 7 16.03 -8.52 -19.16
CA SER A 7 14.82 -8.77 -19.93
C SER A 7 14.25 -7.43 -20.31
N ARG A 8 14.30 -7.07 -21.60
CA ARG A 8 13.80 -5.80 -22.15
C ARG A 8 12.36 -5.58 -21.70
N CYS A 9 12.20 -5.07 -20.49
CA CYS A 9 10.93 -4.77 -19.88
C CYS A 9 10.34 -3.64 -20.73
N PRO A 10 9.06 -3.73 -21.12
CA PRO A 10 8.40 -2.69 -21.92
C PRO A 10 8.24 -1.35 -21.17
N LEU A 11 8.78 -1.24 -19.95
CA LEU A 11 8.79 -0.03 -19.15
C LEU A 11 10.12 0.70 -19.35
N SER A 12 10.08 1.85 -20.01
CA SER A 12 11.22 2.76 -20.14
C SER A 12 11.77 3.15 -18.76
N LYS A 13 13.09 3.42 -18.67
CA LYS A 13 13.76 3.91 -17.45
C LYS A 13 13.10 5.18 -16.88
N ASP A 14 12.40 5.94 -17.72
CA ASP A 14 11.65 7.13 -17.32
C ASP A 14 10.41 6.80 -16.48
N ILE A 15 9.77 5.65 -16.71
CA ILE A 15 8.60 5.21 -15.94
C ILE A 15 9.04 4.78 -14.53
N THR A 16 10.15 4.06 -14.42
CA THR A 16 10.67 3.63 -13.10
C THR A 16 11.20 4.78 -12.27
N ARG A 17 11.60 5.89 -12.91
CA ARG A 17 12.06 7.13 -12.26
C ARG A 17 10.96 8.15 -12.03
N ALA A 18 9.76 7.95 -12.59
CA ALA A 18 8.66 8.87 -12.41
C ALA A 18 8.23 8.91 -10.94
N PRO A 19 7.93 10.10 -10.38
CA PRO A 19 7.39 10.19 -9.03
C PRO A 19 6.01 9.54 -8.97
N ILE A 20 5.70 8.90 -7.84
CA ILE A 20 4.36 8.36 -7.59
C ILE A 20 3.36 9.53 -7.53
N PRO A 21 2.25 9.49 -8.28
CA PRO A 21 1.25 10.54 -8.23
C PRO A 21 0.66 10.68 -6.82
N ALA A 22 0.30 11.90 -6.44
CA ALA A 22 -0.37 12.16 -5.15
C ALA A 22 -1.66 11.33 -5.04
N GLY A 23 -1.91 10.73 -3.88
CA GLY A 23 -3.04 9.82 -3.63
C GLY A 23 -2.78 8.35 -3.98
N PHE A 24 -1.61 8.00 -4.54
CA PHE A 24 -1.12 6.62 -4.64
C PHE A 24 -0.13 6.28 -3.51
N GLU A 25 -0.30 6.95 -2.37
CA GLU A 25 0.48 6.64 -1.17
C GLU A 25 0.21 5.21 -0.71
N LYS A 26 1.16 4.63 0.02
CA LYS A 26 0.96 3.28 0.57
C LYS A 26 -0.12 3.35 1.65
N PRO A 27 -1.10 2.42 1.66
CA PRO A 27 -2.06 2.36 2.76
C PRO A 27 -1.34 2.11 4.09
N PRO A 28 -1.92 2.58 5.21
CA PRO A 28 -1.47 2.15 6.53
C PRO A 28 -1.50 0.61 6.62
N PRO A 29 -0.55 -0.01 7.34
CA PRO A 29 -0.51 -1.46 7.50
C PRO A 29 -1.76 -1.92 8.24
N LEU A 30 -2.41 -2.99 7.75
CA LEU A 30 -3.47 -3.67 8.49
C LEU A 30 -2.81 -4.51 9.58
N GLY A 31 -2.92 -4.07 10.82
CA GLY A 31 -2.50 -4.83 11.97
C GLY A 31 -3.43 -6.04 12.18
N THR A 32 -2.87 -7.18 12.56
CA THR A 32 -3.67 -8.29 13.09
C THR A 32 -3.92 -8.03 14.57
N TYR A 33 -5.16 -8.18 15.03
CA TYR A 33 -5.44 -8.12 16.46
C TYR A 33 -4.77 -9.29 17.19
N ASP A 34 -3.88 -8.99 18.13
CA ASP A 34 -3.08 -9.96 18.87
C ASP A 34 -3.69 -10.33 20.23
N GLY A 35 -4.82 -9.71 20.60
CA GLY A 35 -5.49 -9.91 21.89
C GLY A 35 -4.79 -9.27 23.09
N GLN A 36 -3.69 -8.53 22.87
CA GLN A 36 -2.92 -7.85 23.92
C GLN A 36 -2.88 -6.33 23.72
N THR A 37 -2.85 -5.90 22.46
CA THR A 37 -2.95 -4.50 22.06
C THR A 37 -4.32 -3.95 22.41
N ASN A 38 -4.39 -2.66 22.72
CA ASN A 38 -5.64 -1.98 23.01
C ASN A 38 -6.63 -2.18 21.85
N PRO A 39 -7.87 -2.67 22.10
CA PRO A 39 -8.88 -2.85 21.07
C PRO A 39 -9.22 -1.55 20.34
N ASP A 40 -9.19 -0.39 21.01
CA ASP A 40 -9.49 0.90 20.36
C ASP A 40 -8.45 1.24 19.29
N ASP A 41 -7.17 0.99 19.57
CA ASP A 41 -6.07 1.21 18.61
C ASP A 41 -6.25 0.33 17.36
N HIS A 42 -6.78 -0.89 17.54
CA HIS A 42 -7.07 -1.79 16.43
C HIS A 42 -8.27 -1.30 15.58
N VAL A 43 -9.31 -0.76 16.23
CA VAL A 43 -10.45 -0.14 15.54
C VAL A 43 -10.00 1.08 14.74
N ASP A 44 -9.14 1.93 15.31
CA ASP A 44 -8.59 3.09 14.61
C ASP A 44 -7.77 2.69 13.38
N ASN A 45 -6.99 1.61 13.47
CA ASN A 45 -6.27 1.07 12.32
C ASN A 45 -7.21 0.63 11.19
N ILE A 46 -8.31 -0.05 11.51
CA ILE A 46 -9.33 -0.46 10.54
C ILE A 46 -9.97 0.77 9.89
N ASN A 47 -10.37 1.76 10.70
CA ASN A 47 -10.99 2.99 10.21
C ASN A 47 -10.07 3.76 9.25
N ALA A 48 -8.78 3.90 9.59
CA ALA A 48 -7.80 4.54 8.72
C ALA A 48 -7.65 3.83 7.36
N ILE A 49 -7.78 2.50 7.32
CA ILE A 49 -7.70 1.71 6.09
C ILE A 49 -8.97 1.87 5.25
N LEU A 50 -10.14 1.89 5.89
CA LEU A 50 -11.42 2.10 5.20
C LEU A 50 -11.50 3.51 4.59
N ASP A 51 -11.08 4.53 5.34
CA ASP A 51 -10.99 5.91 4.86
C ASP A 51 -10.01 6.03 3.69
N PHE A 52 -8.80 5.45 3.81
CA PHE A 52 -7.82 5.40 2.72
C PHE A 52 -8.40 4.79 1.44
N ARG A 53 -9.21 3.72 1.56
CA ARG A 53 -9.86 3.06 0.43
C ARG A 53 -11.11 3.78 -0.06
N ARG A 54 -11.51 4.88 0.57
CA ARG A 54 -12.77 5.60 0.33
C ARG A 54 -13.98 4.67 0.41
N VAL A 55 -13.90 3.68 1.30
CA VAL A 55 -14.99 2.74 1.55
C VAL A 55 -15.81 3.28 2.71
N SER A 56 -17.00 3.78 2.39
CA SER A 56 -18.04 4.10 3.38
C SER A 56 -19.03 2.93 3.45
N GLY A 57 -19.20 2.33 4.63
CA GLY A 57 -20.23 1.33 4.89
C GLY A 57 -21.24 1.84 5.91
N ALA A 58 -22.54 1.63 5.63
CA ALA A 58 -23.56 1.61 6.68
C ALA A 58 -23.49 0.23 7.35
N ILE A 59 -23.40 0.20 8.67
CA ILE A 59 -23.48 -1.02 9.48
C ILE A 59 -24.94 -1.28 9.84
#